data_AF-A0A938G1R6-F1
#
_entry.id   AF-A0A938G1R6-F1
#
_cell.length_a   1.000
_cell.length_b   1.000
_cell.length_c   1.000
_cell.angle_alpha   90.00
_cell.angle_beta   90.00
_cell.angle_gamma   90.00
#
_symmetry.space_group_name_H-M   'P 1'
#
loop_
_entity.id
_entity.type
_entity.pdbx_description
1 polymer ?
#
loop_
_entity_poly.entity_id
_entity_poly.type
_entity_poly.pdbx_seq_one_letter_code
_entity_poly.pdbx_strand_id
1 'polypeptide(L)' 'YATALDVATELAGGAQAALRFTKHTLNHWYRAMIPAFDASLAYEFFGFGGPDAAEGVASHRDKRPPRFTGPAGD' A
#
# COMPACT_ATOMS: atom_id res chain seq x y z
N TYR A 1 2.20 -21.62 3.72
CA TYR A 1 3.41 -21.03 4.31
C TYR A 1 4.72 -21.74 3.96
N ALA A 2 4.71 -22.95 3.38
CA ALA A 2 5.94 -23.69 3.04
C ALA A 2 6.95 -22.84 2.24
N THR A 3 6.54 -22.29 1.09
CA THR A 3 7.41 -21.44 0.26
C THR A 3 7.99 -20.22 0.99
N ALA A 4 7.20 -19.57 1.86
CA ALA A 4 7.68 -18.42 2.62
C ALA A 4 8.74 -18.81 3.64
N LEU A 5 8.56 -19.96 4.30
CA LEU A 5 9.53 -20.51 5.25
C LEU A 5 10.80 -20.97 4.55
N ASP A 6 10.68 -21.58 3.38
CA ASP A 6 11.82 -22.02 2.57
C ASP A 6 12.71 -20.83 2.18
N VAL A 7 12.12 -19.76 1.65
CA VAL A 7 12.84 -18.52 1.30
C VAL A 7 13.48 -17.87 2.53
N ALA A 8 12.76 -17.81 3.65
CA ALA A 8 13.31 -17.27 4.88
C ALA A 8 14.52 -18.07 5.40
N THR A 9 14.45 -19.40 5.31
CA THR A 9 15.53 -20.31 5.71
C THR A 9 16.75 -20.15 4.80
N GLU A 10 16.55 -20.03 3.49
CA GLU A 10 17.61 -19.75 2.54
C GLU A 10 18.33 -18.42 2.86
N LEU A 11 17.57 -17.34 3.04
CA LEU A 11 18.12 -16.03 3.38
C LEU A 11 18.83 -16.03 4.75
N ALA A 12 18.34 -16.82 5.71
CA ALA A 12 18.97 -16.97 7.02
C ALA A 12 20.34 -17.67 6.92
N GLY A 13 20.50 -18.61 5.99
CA GLY A 13 21.76 -19.30 5.71
C GLY A 13 22.78 -18.49 4.90
N GLY A 14 22.37 -17.35 4.30
CA GLY A 14 23.22 -16.53 3.43
C GLY A 14 24.15 -15.53 4.16
N ALA A 15 25.01 -14.86 3.38
CA ALA A 15 25.93 -13.84 3.87
C ALA A 15 25.19 -12.58 4.37
N GLN A 16 24.93 -12.52 5.67
CA GLN A 16 24.01 -11.54 6.28
C GLN A 16 24.38 -10.07 6.00
N ALA A 17 25.65 -9.71 6.04
CA ALA A 17 26.07 -8.33 5.78
C ALA A 17 25.78 -7.92 4.33
N ALA A 18 26.13 -8.79 3.36
CA ALA A 18 25.88 -8.54 1.94
C ALA A 18 24.38 -8.40 1.66
N LEU A 19 23.56 -9.35 2.13
CA LEU A 19 22.11 -9.32 1.95
C LEU A 19 21.48 -8.04 2.50
N ARG A 20 21.88 -7.61 3.71
CA ARG A 20 21.35 -6.40 4.35
C ARG A 20 21.76 -5.15 3.59
N PHE A 21 23.00 -5.03 3.14
CA PHE A 21 23.44 -3.89 2.35
C PHE A 21 22.80 -3.85 0.96
N THR A 22 22.64 -5.01 0.30
CA THR A 22 21.89 -5.09 -0.96
C THR A 22 20.46 -4.60 -0.78
N LYS A 23 19.73 -5.09 0.25
CA LYS A 23 18.38 -4.59 0.57
C LYS A 23 18.39 -3.09 0.87
N HIS A 24 19.37 -2.61 1.64
CA HIS A 24 19.44 -1.20 2.00
C HIS A 24 19.57 -0.30 0.77
N THR A 25 20.48 -0.65 -0.15
CA THR A 25 20.70 0.03 -1.43
C THR A 25 19.48 -0.02 -2.33
N LEU A 26 18.84 -1.20 -2.48
CA LEU A 26 17.61 -1.31 -3.27
C LEU A 26 16.49 -0.44 -2.69
N ASN A 27 16.35 -0.38 -1.37
CA ASN A 27 15.33 0.43 -0.71
C ASN A 27 15.53 1.94 -0.90
N HIS A 28 16.69 2.43 -1.36
CA HIS A 28 16.84 3.85 -1.70
C HIS A 28 15.90 4.31 -2.82
N TRP A 29 15.56 3.42 -3.76
CA TRP A 29 14.57 3.72 -4.79
C TRP A 29 13.20 4.06 -4.18
N TYR A 30 12.73 3.28 -3.21
CA TYR A 30 11.49 3.59 -2.50
C TYR A 30 11.62 4.87 -1.67
N ARG A 31 12.77 5.07 -1.00
CA ARG A 31 12.99 6.28 -0.18
C ARG A 31 12.97 7.57 -1.01
N ALA A 32 13.50 7.53 -2.24
CA ALA A 32 13.45 8.66 -3.15
C ALA A 32 12.01 9.04 -3.53
N MET A 33 11.07 8.09 -3.48
CA MET A 33 9.65 8.30 -3.82
C MET A 33 8.75 8.53 -2.59
N ILE A 34 9.30 8.63 -1.38
CA ILE A 34 8.52 8.92 -0.16
C ILE A 34 7.65 10.18 -0.31
N PRO A 35 8.10 11.31 -0.88
CA PRO A 35 7.25 12.49 -1.00
C PRO A 35 5.98 12.27 -1.85
N ALA A 36 6.09 11.47 -2.92
CA ALA A 36 4.94 11.11 -3.75
C ALA A 36 3.98 10.18 -2.98
N PHE A 37 4.55 9.23 -2.23
CA PHE A 37 3.78 8.36 -1.34
C PHE A 37 3.04 9.17 -0.25
N ASP A 38 3.73 10.08 0.45
CA ASP A 38 3.14 10.94 1.48
C ASP A 38 1.99 11.81 0.94
N ALA A 39 2.15 12.38 -0.26
CA ALA A 39 1.08 13.14 -0.91
C ALA A 39 -0.13 12.26 -1.23
N SER A 40 0.09 11.03 -1.72
CA SER A 40 -0.99 10.09 -2.00
C SER A 40 -1.79 9.73 -0.75
N LEU A 41 -1.10 9.50 0.38
CA LEU A 41 -1.72 9.24 1.68
C LEU A 41 -2.52 10.45 2.18
N ALA A 42 -1.95 11.65 2.07
CA ALA A 42 -2.64 12.88 2.46
C ALA A 42 -3.94 13.08 1.67
N TYR A 43 -3.92 12.84 0.35
CA TYR A 43 -5.11 12.95 -0.50
C TYR A 43 -6.15 11.86 -0.21
N GLU A 44 -5.73 10.64 0.10
CA GLU A 44 -6.64 9.58 0.56
C GLU A 44 -7.38 10.01 1.83
N PHE A 45 -6.65 10.52 2.84
CA PHE A 45 -7.24 10.96 4.11
C PHE A 45 -8.13 12.19 3.95
N PHE A 46 -7.79 13.10 3.04
CA PHE A 46 -8.64 14.23 2.70
C PHE A 46 -9.99 13.77 2.12
N GLY A 47 -9.98 12.75 1.24
CA GLY A 47 -11.18 12.18 0.65
C GLY A 47 -11.98 11.26 1.60
N PHE A 48 -11.35 10.72 2.64
CA PHE A 48 -11.94 9.69 3.51
C PHE A 48 -13.18 10.15 4.28
N GLY A 49 -13.28 11.45 4.60
CA GLY A 49 -14.45 12.05 5.24
C GLY A 49 -15.59 12.39 4.27
N GLY A 50 -15.41 12.16 2.97
CA GLY A 50 -16.34 12.55 1.92
C GLY A 50 -17.50 11.58 1.71
N PRO A 51 -18.55 12.01 0.99
CA PRO A 51 -19.74 11.19 0.72
C PRO A 51 -19.41 9.92 -0.09
N ASP A 52 -18.41 9.98 -0.98
CA ASP A 52 -18.04 8.84 -1.82
C ASP A 52 -17.38 7.71 -1.03
N ALA A 53 -16.63 8.03 0.03
CA ALA A 53 -16.04 7.02 0.91
C ALA A 53 -17.14 6.27 1.69
N ALA A 54 -18.14 7.00 2.21
CA ALA A 54 -19.28 6.41 2.91
C ALA A 54 -20.12 5.51 1.98
N GLU A 55 -20.38 5.97 0.75
CA GLU A 55 -21.09 5.20 -0.26
C GLU A 55 -20.31 3.97 -0.72
N GLY A 56 -18.98 4.08 -0.88
CA GLY A 56 -18.12 2.95 -1.22
C GLY A 56 -18.22 1.83 -0.17
N VAL A 57 -18.22 2.18 1.12
CA VAL A 57 -18.42 1.21 2.21
C VAL A 57 -19.84 0.64 2.21
N ALA A 58 -20.87 1.48 2.05
CA ALA A 58 -22.26 1.06 2.06
C ALA A 58 -22.59 0.12 0.90
N SER A 59 -22.24 0.50 -0.33
CA SER A 59 -22.43 -0.30 -1.54
C SER A 59 -21.71 -1.66 -1.47
N HIS A 60 -20.49 -1.70 -0.92
CA HIS A 60 -19.76 -2.95 -0.72
C HIS A 60 -20.46 -3.89 0.28
N ARG A 61 -20.99 -3.35 1.39
CA ARG A 61 -21.77 -4.11 2.38
C ARG A 61 -23.09 -4.63 1.80
N ASP A 62 -23.77 -3.77 1.03
CA ASP A 62 -25.07 -4.05 0.41
C ASP A 62 -24.95 -4.90 -0.87
N LYS A 63 -23.74 -5.16 -1.36
CA LYS A 63 -23.44 -5.88 -2.61
C LYS A 63 -24.15 -5.30 -3.84
N ARG A 64 -24.25 -3.98 -3.90
CA ARG A 64 -24.85 -3.22 -5.01
C ARG A 64 -23.81 -2.34 -5.69
N PRO A 65 -24.04 -1.88 -6.92
CA PRO A 65 -23.20 -0.86 -7.54
C PRO A 65 -23.19 0.43 -6.70
N PRO A 66 -22.03 1.11 -6.55
CA PRO A 66 -21.95 2.41 -5.90
C PRO A 66 -22.61 3.50 -6.75
N ARG A 67 -23.15 4.53 -6.08
CA ARG A 67 -23.62 5.78 -6.72
C ARG A 67 -22.88 6.96 -6.11
N PHE A 68 -21.75 7.32 -6.72
CA PHE A 68 -20.94 8.45 -6.29
C PHE A 68 -21.62 9.78 -6.65
N THR A 69 -21.49 10.75 -5.75
CA THR A 69 -22.10 12.10 -5.90
C THR A 69 -21.22 13.19 -5.29
N GLY A 70 -20.04 12.82 -4.77
CA GLY A 70 -19.06 13.77 -4.27
C GLY A 70 -18.37 14.52 -5.41
N PRO A 71 -17.58 15.56 -5.08
CA PRO A 71 -16.95 16.47 -6.05
C PRO A 71 -15.95 15.80 -7.02
N ALA A 72 -15.64 14.52 -6.85
CA ALA A 72 -14.80 13.73 -7.74
C ALA A 72 -15.57 12.62 -8.50
N GLY A 73 -16.86 12.47 -8.25
CA GLY A 73 -17.76 11.61 -9.01
C GLY A 73 -18.63 12.46 -9.93
N ASP A 74 -18.46 12.30 -11.24
CA ASP A 74 -19.43 12.80 -12.23
C ASP A 74 -20.80 12.13 -12.05
#